data_AF-A0A537QU50-F1
#
_entry.id   AF-A0A537QU50-F1
#
_cell.length_a   1.000
_cell.length_b   1.000
_cell.length_c   1.000
_cell.angle_alpha   90.00
_cell.angle_beta   90.00
_cell.angle_gamma   90.00
#
_symmetry.space_group_name_H-M   'P 1'
#
loop_
_entity.id
_entity.type
_entity.pdbx_description
1 polymer ?
#
loop_
_entity_poly.entity_id
_entity_poly.type
_entity_poly.pdbx_seq_one_letter_code
_entity_poly.pdbx_strand_id
1 'polypeptide(L)'
;MAQIEISDATLALLKRHAEPLVDTFDTIIGKFSHAFEASLRNGDNGAGPTPAPASEPSATLYPASSPPDLTYTKVLSAKLNGSTVANRANWNGILKQMIQTAKTRASNEDDLRRFISVNFVIGRKEDDGYEYLSAAGLSVQGQDTNAAWKGIAHLSRQLGIPVDVVFLWRHKPKAAFPGKTGRLVVG
;
A
#
# COMPACT_ATOMS: atom_id res chain seq x y z
N MET A 1 -5.17 -30.30 19.53
CA MET A 1 -5.84 -29.13 20.16
C MET A 1 -5.12 -27.89 19.68
N ALA A 2 -5.82 -26.89 19.16
CA ALA A 2 -5.19 -25.64 18.75
C ALA A 2 -4.85 -24.84 20.02
N GLN A 3 -3.56 -24.58 20.25
CA GLN A 3 -3.11 -23.71 21.34
C GLN A 3 -3.14 -22.27 20.83
N ILE A 4 -3.99 -21.45 21.44
CA ILE A 4 -4.12 -20.03 21.11
C ILE A 4 -3.35 -19.27 22.19
N GLU A 5 -2.23 -18.65 21.82
CA GLU A 5 -1.47 -17.78 22.72
C GLU A 5 -1.94 -16.33 22.60
N ILE A 6 -2.24 -15.71 23.73
CA ILE A 6 -2.65 -14.31 23.81
C ILE A 6 -1.40 -13.48 24.07
N SER A 7 -1.09 -12.55 23.17
CA SER A 7 0.06 -11.65 23.33
C SER A 7 -0.13 -10.67 24.50
N ASP A 8 0.97 -10.20 25.10
CA ASP A 8 0.92 -9.20 26.18
C ASP A 8 0.22 -7.91 25.77
N ALA A 9 0.33 -7.52 24.49
CA ALA A 9 -0.37 -6.37 23.94
C ALA A 9 -1.89 -6.58 23.93
N THR A 10 -2.34 -7.78 23.58
CA THR A 10 -3.76 -8.16 23.63
C THR A 10 -4.27 -8.17 25.07
N LEU A 11 -3.46 -8.66 26.01
CA LEU A 11 -3.80 -8.71 27.43
C LEU A 11 -3.90 -7.31 28.06
N ALA A 12 -3.01 -6.38 27.68
CA ALA A 12 -3.06 -4.98 28.09
C ALA A 12 -4.32 -4.27 27.57
N LEU A 13 -4.75 -4.59 26.35
CA LEU A 13 -5.96 -4.03 25.75
C LEU A 13 -7.22 -4.54 26.46
N LEU A 14 -7.29 -5.83 26.78
CA LEU A 14 -8.39 -6.42 27.55
C LEU A 14 -8.52 -5.77 28.93
N LYS A 15 -7.38 -5.55 29.63
CA LYS A 15 -7.36 -4.87 30.93
C LYS A 15 -7.85 -3.43 30.88
N ARG A 16 -7.63 -2.71 29.78
CA ARG A 16 -8.08 -1.30 29.62
C ARG A 16 -9.60 -1.17 29.57
N HIS A 17 -10.29 -2.20 29.08
CA HIS A 17 -11.75 -2.22 28.94
C HIS A 17 -12.46 -3.01 30.05
N ALA A 18 -11.69 -3.53 31.01
CA ALA A 18 -12.21 -4.23 32.18
C ALA A 18 -12.61 -3.25 33.29
N GLU A 19 -13.76 -3.45 33.93
CA GLU A 19 -14.04 -2.82 35.21
C GLU A 19 -13.30 -3.57 36.33
N PRO A 20 -12.41 -2.90 37.10
CA PRO A 20 -11.65 -3.55 38.15
C PRO A 20 -12.56 -4.23 39.17
N LEU A 21 -12.25 -5.49 39.50
CA LEU A 21 -12.93 -6.33 40.50
C LEU A 21 -14.37 -6.77 40.15
N VAL A 22 -14.88 -6.39 38.98
CA VAL A 22 -16.20 -6.80 38.48
C VAL A 22 -16.05 -7.75 37.29
N ASP A 23 -15.09 -7.48 36.40
CA ASP A 23 -14.91 -8.21 35.15
C ASP A 23 -13.79 -9.27 35.22
N THR A 24 -14.10 -10.49 34.81
CA THR A 24 -13.14 -11.57 34.50
C THR A 24 -12.82 -11.61 33.01
N PHE A 25 -11.72 -12.26 32.62
CA PHE A 25 -11.36 -12.42 31.21
C PHE A 25 -12.49 -13.02 30.37
N ASP A 26 -13.21 -14.03 30.88
CA ASP A 26 -14.34 -14.64 30.17
C ASP A 26 -15.50 -13.67 29.98
N THR A 27 -15.82 -12.85 30.99
CA THR A 27 -16.90 -11.86 30.87
C THR A 27 -16.54 -10.75 29.88
N ILE A 28 -15.27 -10.35 29.81
CA ILE A 28 -14.79 -9.35 28.85
C ILE A 28 -14.82 -9.94 27.44
N ILE A 29 -14.26 -11.13 27.25
CA ILE A 29 -14.28 -11.82 25.95
C ILE A 29 -15.73 -12.01 25.48
N GLY A 30 -16.64 -12.42 26.39
CA GLY A 30 -18.07 -12.53 26.10
C GLY A 30 -18.72 -11.20 25.70
N LYS A 31 -18.42 -10.10 26.40
CA LYS A 31 -18.91 -8.75 26.07
C LYS A 31 -18.45 -8.31 24.67
N PHE A 32 -17.18 -8.53 24.33
CA PHE A 32 -16.63 -8.19 23.02
C PHE A 32 -17.23 -9.05 21.90
N SER A 33 -17.40 -10.36 22.11
CA SER A 33 -18.03 -11.25 21.13
C SER A 33 -19.49 -10.87 20.88
N HIS A 34 -20.25 -10.58 21.94
CA HIS A 34 -21.66 -10.20 21.81
C HIS A 34 -21.83 -8.82 21.13
N ALA A 35 -20.96 -7.85 21.44
CA ALA A 35 -20.95 -6.55 20.77
C ALA A 35 -20.56 -6.67 19.28
N PHE A 36 -19.62 -7.55 18.95
CA PHE A 36 -19.20 -7.81 17.58
C PHE A 36 -20.29 -8.51 16.76
N GLU A 37 -20.95 -9.52 17.31
CA GLU A 37 -22.07 -10.22 16.65
C GLU A 37 -23.28 -9.30 16.45
N ALA A 38 -23.57 -8.43 17.42
CA ALA A 38 -24.62 -7.42 17.28
C ALA A 38 -24.29 -6.40 16.16
N SER A 39 -23.02 -6.02 16.02
CA SER A 39 -22.54 -5.14 14.94
C SER A 39 -22.59 -5.78 13.55
N LEU A 40 -22.52 -7.11 13.45
CA LEU A 40 -22.61 -7.82 12.16
C LEU A 40 -24.06 -8.01 11.69
N ARG A 41 -25.03 -8.03 12.61
CA ARG A 41 -26.45 -8.25 12.30
C ARG A 41 -27.21 -6.98 11.92
N ASN A 42 -26.83 -5.84 12.49
CA ASN A 42 -27.42 -4.54 12.17
C ASN A 42 -26.59 -3.87 11.07
N GLY A 43 -26.94 -4.10 9.80
CA GLY A 43 -26.30 -3.52 8.61
C GLY A 43 -26.49 -2.00 8.47
N ASP A 44 -26.26 -1.25 9.54
CA ASP A 44 -26.41 0.20 9.62
C ASP A 44 -25.02 0.88 9.56
N ASN A 45 -24.87 1.78 8.58
CA ASN A 45 -23.66 2.58 8.35
C ASN A 45 -23.57 3.72 9.39
N GLY A 46 -23.31 3.39 10.65
CA GLY A 46 -23.27 4.37 11.74
C GLY A 46 -22.39 3.95 12.93
N ALA A 47 -21.09 4.23 12.83
CA ALA A 47 -20.15 4.50 13.94
C ALA A 47 -20.37 3.81 15.30
N GLY A 48 -20.02 2.51 15.39
CA GLY A 48 -19.45 1.86 16.58
C GLY A 48 -18.05 1.34 16.20
N PRO A 49 -17.09 1.14 17.14
CA PRO A 49 -15.69 0.99 16.79
C PRO A 49 -15.50 -0.29 15.99
N THR A 50 -15.40 -0.12 14.67
CA THR A 50 -14.72 -1.06 13.80
C THR A 50 -13.42 -1.43 14.52
N PRO A 51 -13.04 -2.71 14.65
CA PRO A 51 -11.65 -3.01 14.93
C PRO A 51 -10.89 -2.27 13.86
N ALA A 52 -10.25 -1.16 14.24
CA ALA A 52 -9.61 -0.27 13.31
C ALA A 52 -8.79 -1.16 12.38
N PRO A 53 -8.93 -1.06 11.05
CA PRO A 53 -8.05 -1.80 10.15
C PRO A 53 -6.65 -1.49 10.64
N ALA A 54 -5.97 -2.52 11.18
CA ALA A 54 -4.83 -2.42 12.09
C ALA A 54 -4.12 -1.09 11.92
N SER A 55 -4.38 -0.15 12.85
CA SER A 55 -4.13 1.30 12.70
C SER A 55 -3.18 1.58 11.55
N GLU A 56 -3.69 2.00 10.38
CA GLU A 56 -2.83 2.37 9.25
C GLU A 56 -1.71 3.22 9.85
N PRO A 57 -0.44 2.78 9.79
CA PRO A 57 0.62 3.29 10.63
C PRO A 57 0.68 4.80 10.43
N SER A 58 0.29 5.59 11.44
CA SER A 58 -0.05 7.02 11.35
C SER A 58 0.69 7.73 10.22
N ALA A 59 0.14 7.64 9.01
CA ALA A 59 0.91 7.92 7.81
C ALA A 59 0.74 9.39 7.51
N THR A 60 1.84 10.14 7.47
CA THR A 60 1.79 11.55 7.11
C THR A 60 1.48 11.65 5.61
N LEU A 61 0.39 12.33 5.25
CA LEU A 61 0.04 12.56 3.85
C LEU A 61 0.99 13.62 3.27
N TYR A 62 1.62 13.28 2.15
CA TYR A 62 2.50 14.18 1.41
C TYR A 62 1.90 14.52 0.04
N PRO A 63 2.17 15.72 -0.50
CA PRO A 63 1.68 16.11 -1.81
C PRO A 63 2.33 15.26 -2.91
N ALA A 64 1.51 14.57 -3.71
CA ALA A 64 1.98 13.70 -4.78
C ALA A 64 2.75 14.42 -5.91
N SER A 65 2.47 15.70 -6.13
CA SER A 65 3.14 16.53 -7.13
C SER A 65 4.56 16.94 -6.72
N SER A 66 4.84 17.00 -5.42
CA SER A 66 6.14 17.41 -4.87
C SER A 66 6.44 16.58 -3.61
N PRO A 67 6.62 15.25 -3.75
CA PRO A 67 6.91 14.40 -2.62
C PRO A 67 8.29 14.74 -2.05
N PRO A 68 8.51 14.52 -0.74
CA PRO A 68 9.86 14.52 -0.17
C PRO A 68 10.71 13.42 -0.81
N ASP A 69 12.04 13.47 -0.58
CA ASP A 69 12.93 12.44 -1.10
C ASP A 69 12.52 11.04 -0.61
N LEU A 70 12.16 10.19 -1.56
CA LEU A 70 11.68 8.83 -1.32
C LEU A 70 12.84 7.81 -1.27
N THR A 71 14.09 8.25 -1.31
CA THR A 71 15.25 7.38 -1.15
C THR A 71 15.21 6.69 0.22
N TYR A 72 15.66 5.42 0.25
CA TYR A 72 15.64 4.56 1.43
C TYR A 72 14.23 4.27 1.99
N THR A 73 13.19 4.39 1.17
CA THR A 73 11.85 3.98 1.57
C THR A 73 11.57 2.50 1.28
N LYS A 74 10.63 1.94 2.03
CA LYS A 74 10.02 0.64 1.80
C LYS A 74 8.52 0.86 1.65
N VAL A 75 7.93 0.42 0.55
CA VAL A 75 6.48 0.39 0.39
C VAL A 75 5.90 -0.60 1.41
N LEU A 76 4.88 -0.15 2.15
CA LEU A 76 4.12 -0.97 3.10
C LEU A 76 2.85 -1.51 2.46
N SER A 77 2.13 -0.64 1.75
CA SER A 77 0.93 -0.99 0.99
C SER A 77 0.80 -0.09 -0.23
N ALA A 78 0.17 -0.62 -1.28
CA ALA A 78 -0.19 0.16 -2.46
C ALA A 78 -1.55 -0.30 -2.95
N LYS A 79 -2.41 0.64 -3.35
CA LYS A 79 -3.70 0.39 -3.97
C LYS A 79 -3.72 1.07 -5.35
N LEU A 80 -4.11 0.34 -6.36
CA LEU A 80 -4.31 0.81 -7.73
C LEU A 80 -5.78 0.62 -8.09
N ASN A 81 -6.49 1.70 -8.40
CA ASN A 81 -7.93 1.68 -8.67
C ASN A 81 -8.76 1.03 -7.55
N GLY A 82 -8.37 1.23 -6.28
CA GLY A 82 -8.99 0.60 -5.11
C GLY A 82 -8.56 -0.85 -4.85
N SER A 83 -7.90 -1.52 -5.81
CA SER A 83 -7.38 -2.88 -5.65
C SER A 83 -5.99 -2.88 -5.03
N THR A 84 -5.81 -3.63 -3.94
CA THR A 84 -4.52 -3.76 -3.26
C THR A 84 -3.51 -4.50 -4.14
N VAL A 85 -2.34 -3.91 -4.34
CA VAL A 85 -1.19 -4.54 -5.01
C VAL A 85 -0.65 -5.65 -4.10
N ALA A 86 -0.36 -6.81 -4.71
CA ALA A 86 0.05 -8.02 -4.00
C ALA A 86 1.21 -7.80 -3.00
N ASN A 87 1.26 -8.69 -2.01
CA ASN A 87 2.22 -8.68 -0.91
C ASN A 87 3.67 -8.67 -1.46
N ARG A 88 4.48 -7.67 -1.06
CA ARG A 88 5.80 -7.25 -1.64
C ARG A 88 5.76 -6.21 -2.76
N ALA A 89 4.73 -5.38 -2.81
CA ALA A 89 4.76 -4.14 -3.59
C ALA A 89 6.08 -3.39 -3.32
N ASN A 90 6.83 -3.10 -4.38
CA ASN A 90 7.97 -2.20 -4.36
C ASN A 90 7.72 -1.14 -5.44
N TRP A 91 8.41 0.00 -5.37
CA TRP A 91 8.16 1.11 -6.30
C TRP A 91 8.23 0.71 -7.77
N ASN A 92 9.23 -0.11 -8.15
CA ASN A 92 9.34 -0.64 -9.51
C ASN A 92 8.22 -1.63 -9.84
N GLY A 93 7.77 -2.45 -8.89
CA GLY A 93 6.64 -3.36 -9.06
C GLY A 93 5.33 -2.62 -9.33
N ILE A 94 5.07 -1.54 -8.58
CA ILE A 94 3.90 -0.67 -8.81
C ILE A 94 4.00 -0.02 -10.19
N LEU A 95 5.16 0.54 -10.53
CA LEU A 95 5.41 1.12 -11.85
C LEU A 95 5.14 0.12 -12.98
N LYS A 96 5.66 -1.10 -12.87
CA LYS A 96 5.46 -2.17 -13.86
C LYS A 96 3.99 -2.54 -14.03
N GLN A 97 3.22 -2.63 -12.95
CA GLN A 97 1.77 -2.87 -13.03
C GLN A 97 1.02 -1.72 -13.71
N MET A 98 1.42 -0.48 -13.43
CA MET A 98 0.87 0.69 -14.13
C MET A 98 1.22 0.64 -15.62
N ILE A 99 2.44 0.24 -15.97
CA ILE A 99 2.88 0.08 -17.38
C ILE A 99 2.10 -1.04 -18.08
N GLN A 100 1.89 -2.19 -17.44
CA GLN A 100 1.05 -3.26 -17.98
C GLN A 100 -0.37 -2.75 -18.25
N THR A 101 -0.93 -1.95 -17.34
CA THR A 101 -2.24 -1.33 -17.51
C THR A 101 -2.25 -0.27 -18.62
N ALA A 102 -1.16 0.49 -18.78
CA ALA A 102 -1.00 1.44 -19.88
C ALA A 102 -0.99 0.71 -21.23
N LYS A 103 -0.30 -0.43 -21.31
CA LYS A 103 -0.21 -1.24 -22.54
C LYS A 103 -1.57 -1.79 -22.98
N THR A 104 -2.44 -2.18 -22.06
CA THR A 104 -3.79 -2.66 -22.42
C THR A 104 -4.70 -1.53 -22.93
N ARG A 105 -4.40 -0.27 -22.60
CA ARG A 105 -5.14 0.91 -23.07
C ARG A 105 -4.53 1.57 -24.32
N ALA A 106 -3.23 1.37 -24.55
CA ALA A 106 -2.55 1.92 -25.72
C ALA A 106 -3.00 1.20 -27.00
N SER A 107 -3.38 1.96 -28.03
CA SER A 107 -3.78 1.41 -29.33
C SER A 107 -2.59 1.03 -30.20
N ASN A 108 -1.47 1.73 -30.06
CA ASN A 108 -0.24 1.52 -30.83
C ASN A 108 1.01 1.82 -29.97
N GLU A 109 2.20 1.60 -30.53
CA GLU A 109 3.47 1.84 -29.83
C GLU A 109 3.75 3.32 -29.56
N ASP A 110 3.31 4.22 -30.44
CA ASP A 110 3.49 5.66 -30.27
C ASP A 110 2.67 6.19 -29.08
N ASP A 111 1.45 5.70 -28.90
CA ASP A 111 0.63 5.99 -27.72
C ASP A 111 1.29 5.47 -26.44
N LEU A 112 1.89 4.28 -26.51
CA LEU A 112 2.62 3.72 -25.39
C LEU A 112 3.84 4.58 -25.00
N ARG A 113 4.58 5.10 -25.98
CA ARG A 113 5.68 6.05 -25.76
C ARG A 113 5.21 7.37 -25.17
N ARG A 114 3.98 7.80 -25.46
CA ARG A 114 3.37 8.99 -24.84
C ARG A 114 2.98 8.76 -23.38
N PHE A 115 2.55 7.53 -23.03
CA PHE A 115 2.16 7.20 -21.66
C PHE A 115 3.36 6.88 -20.76
N ILE A 116 4.35 6.15 -21.26
CA ILE A 116 5.45 5.65 -20.44
C ILE A 116 6.61 6.65 -20.48
N SER A 117 6.85 7.31 -19.35
CA SER A 117 7.95 8.29 -19.21
C SER A 117 9.32 7.67 -18.91
N VAL A 118 9.41 6.33 -18.79
CA VAL A 118 10.63 5.60 -18.43
C VAL A 118 11.17 4.82 -19.61
N ASN A 119 12.47 4.52 -19.60
CA ASN A 119 13.10 3.77 -20.68
C ASN A 119 12.51 2.35 -20.79
N PHE A 120 12.01 2.03 -21.98
CA PHE A 120 11.50 0.69 -22.31
C PHE A 120 11.95 0.26 -23.70
N VAL A 121 11.95 -1.04 -23.93
CA VAL A 121 12.28 -1.69 -25.19
C VAL A 121 11.16 -2.65 -25.54
N ILE A 122 10.70 -2.65 -26.79
CA ILE A 122 9.72 -3.64 -27.26
C ILE A 122 10.40 -5.00 -27.40
N GLY A 123 9.73 -6.06 -26.97
CA GLY A 123 10.31 -7.40 -26.94
C GLY A 123 11.14 -7.67 -25.68
N ARG A 124 11.90 -8.76 -25.71
CA ARG A 124 12.61 -9.29 -24.54
C ARG A 124 14.04 -8.77 -24.47
N LYS A 125 14.30 -7.96 -23.44
CA LYS A 125 15.62 -7.50 -22.98
C LYS A 125 15.74 -7.75 -21.47
N GLU A 126 16.83 -8.37 -21.01
CA GLU A 126 17.06 -8.74 -19.60
C GLU A 126 18.43 -8.31 -19.06
N ASP A 127 19.21 -7.61 -19.88
CA ASP A 127 20.51 -6.99 -19.57
C ASP A 127 20.35 -5.51 -19.15
N ASP A 128 21.41 -4.88 -18.63
CA ASP A 128 21.46 -3.46 -18.23
C ASP A 128 20.37 -3.00 -17.23
N GLY A 129 19.88 -3.91 -16.38
CA GLY A 129 18.81 -3.62 -15.42
C GLY A 129 17.42 -3.51 -16.06
N TYR A 130 17.25 -4.03 -17.28
CA TYR A 130 15.95 -4.26 -17.87
C TYR A 130 15.31 -5.53 -17.32
N GLU A 131 13.99 -5.48 -17.14
CA GLU A 131 13.20 -6.65 -16.81
C GLU A 131 12.07 -6.82 -17.82
N TYR A 132 11.93 -8.04 -18.34
CA TYR A 132 10.91 -8.37 -19.33
C TYR A 132 9.54 -8.56 -18.67
N LEU A 133 8.58 -7.74 -19.10
CA LEU A 133 7.18 -7.84 -18.72
C LEU A 133 6.43 -8.63 -19.79
N SER A 134 6.38 -9.96 -19.62
CA SER A 134 5.72 -10.86 -20.59
C SER A 134 4.28 -10.47 -20.89
N ALA A 135 3.52 -10.03 -19.87
CA ALA A 135 2.14 -9.56 -20.03
C ALA A 135 1.98 -8.32 -20.91
N ALA A 136 3.04 -7.51 -21.06
CA ALA A 136 3.04 -6.29 -21.88
C ALA A 136 3.86 -6.43 -23.17
N GLY A 137 4.60 -7.54 -23.34
CA GLY A 137 5.46 -7.79 -24.51
C GLY A 137 6.63 -6.80 -24.63
N LEU A 138 7.09 -6.24 -23.51
CA LEU A 138 8.13 -5.21 -23.48
C LEU A 138 9.02 -5.36 -22.25
N SER A 139 10.22 -4.82 -22.33
CA SER A 139 11.16 -4.73 -21.22
C SER A 139 11.27 -3.31 -20.69
N VAL A 140 11.30 -3.15 -19.37
CA VAL A 140 11.39 -1.84 -18.69
C VAL A 140 12.65 -1.79 -17.83
N GLN A 141 13.38 -0.69 -17.91
CA GLN A 141 14.55 -0.47 -17.07
C GLN A 141 14.13 -0.08 -15.65
N GLY A 142 14.72 -0.73 -14.65
CA GLY A 142 14.52 -0.37 -13.25
C GLY A 142 14.87 1.09 -12.97
N GLN A 143 14.05 1.75 -12.16
CA GLN A 143 14.21 3.15 -11.79
C GLN A 143 14.61 3.28 -10.32
N ASP A 144 15.28 4.38 -9.97
CA ASP A 144 15.37 4.78 -8.57
C ASP A 144 13.97 5.13 -8.02
N THR A 145 13.86 5.19 -6.70
CA THR A 145 12.56 5.36 -6.05
C THR A 145 11.83 6.65 -6.45
N ASN A 146 12.55 7.76 -6.62
CA ASN A 146 11.94 9.03 -6.98
C ASN A 146 11.49 9.01 -8.45
N ALA A 147 12.33 8.49 -9.35
CA ALA A 147 11.97 8.32 -10.75
C ALA A 147 10.78 7.35 -10.93
N ALA A 148 10.75 6.25 -10.17
CA ALA A 148 9.65 5.30 -10.19
C ALA A 148 8.33 5.97 -9.77
N TRP A 149 8.32 6.75 -8.68
CA TRP A 149 7.13 7.50 -8.29
C TRP A 149 6.68 8.52 -9.34
N LYS A 150 7.62 9.25 -9.96
CA LYS A 150 7.28 10.19 -11.04
C LYS A 150 6.59 9.48 -12.21
N GLY A 151 7.08 8.32 -12.61
CA GLY A 151 6.45 7.49 -13.64
C GLY A 151 5.05 7.00 -13.21
N ILE A 152 4.90 6.54 -11.97
CA ILE A 152 3.60 6.11 -11.41
C ILE A 152 2.59 7.27 -11.41
N ALA A 153 2.97 8.44 -10.89
CA ALA A 153 2.11 9.61 -10.81
C ALA A 153 1.73 10.15 -12.20
N HIS A 154 2.65 10.07 -13.15
CA HIS A 154 2.37 10.42 -14.54
C HIS A 154 1.34 9.45 -15.16
N LEU A 155 1.58 8.14 -15.06
CA LEU A 155 0.67 7.11 -15.57
C LEU A 155 -0.70 7.16 -14.89
N SER A 156 -0.74 7.42 -13.59
CA SER A 156 -1.98 7.59 -12.82
C SER A 156 -2.87 8.68 -13.43
N ARG A 157 -2.30 9.86 -13.70
CA ARG A 157 -3.03 11.00 -14.31
C ARG A 157 -3.43 10.73 -15.75
N GLN A 158 -2.54 10.14 -16.55
CA GLN A 158 -2.81 9.83 -17.96
C GLN A 158 -3.91 8.79 -18.12
N LEU A 159 -3.95 7.80 -17.22
CA LEU A 159 -4.93 6.70 -17.27
C LEU A 159 -6.15 6.96 -16.38
N GLY A 160 -6.19 8.04 -15.59
CA GLY A 160 -7.25 8.28 -14.60
C GLY A 160 -7.38 7.13 -13.59
N ILE A 161 -6.25 6.51 -13.21
CA ILE A 161 -6.22 5.42 -12.24
C ILE A 161 -5.77 6.00 -10.89
N PRO A 162 -6.62 6.00 -9.86
CA PRO A 162 -6.21 6.46 -8.54
C PRO A 162 -5.22 5.48 -7.93
N VAL A 163 -4.13 6.02 -7.39
CA VAL A 163 -3.02 5.33 -6.77
C VAL A 163 -2.84 5.87 -5.36
N ASP A 164 -2.82 4.95 -4.40
CA ASP A 164 -2.62 5.24 -2.98
C ASP A 164 -1.49 4.35 -2.45
N VAL A 165 -0.40 4.96 -2.00
CA VAL A 165 0.80 4.25 -1.55
C VAL A 165 1.16 4.69 -0.14
N VAL A 166 1.24 3.73 0.77
CA VAL A 166 1.78 3.92 2.12
C VAL A 166 3.18 3.33 2.17
N PHE A 167 4.13 4.09 2.70
CA PHE A 167 5.54 3.71 2.71
C PHE A 167 6.23 4.18 3.99
N LEU A 168 7.35 3.53 4.31
CA LEU A 168 8.17 3.80 5.49
C LEU A 168 9.56 4.21 5.05
N TRP A 169 10.09 5.32 5.55
CA TRP A 169 11.53 5.59 5.46
C TRP A 169 12.27 4.66 6.41
N ARG A 170 13.22 3.89 5.89
CA ARG A 170 14.05 3.00 6.71
C ARG A 170 14.88 3.81 7.71
N HIS A 171 15.29 3.19 8.81
CA HIS A 171 16.23 3.76 9.77
C HIS A 171 17.63 3.87 9.15
N LYS A 172 17.82 4.87 8.29
CA LYS A 172 19.09 5.21 7.62
C LYS A 172 19.34 6.71 7.77
N PRO A 173 20.57 7.14 8.05
CA PRO A 173 20.88 8.56 8.30
C PRO A 173 20.67 9.44 7.06
N LYS A 174 20.68 8.86 5.86
CA LYS A 174 20.43 9.54 4.59
C LYS A 174 18.96 9.52 4.15
N ALA A 175 18.06 8.90 4.92
CA ALA A 175 16.63 8.94 4.62
C ALA A 175 16.06 10.31 5.01
N ALA A 176 15.12 10.85 4.24
CA ALA A 176 14.53 12.16 4.53
C ALA A 176 13.86 12.22 5.91
N PHE A 177 13.13 11.15 6.28
CA PHE A 177 12.44 11.05 7.57
C PHE A 177 12.60 9.66 8.20
N PRO A 178 13.79 9.29 8.71
CA PRO A 178 14.09 7.92 9.15
C PRO A 178 13.08 7.39 10.18
N GLY A 179 12.49 6.22 9.92
CA GLY A 179 11.52 5.56 10.79
C GLY A 179 10.09 6.12 10.71
N LYS A 180 9.85 7.17 9.91
CA LYS A 180 8.50 7.73 9.73
C LYS A 180 7.77 7.06 8.56
N THR A 181 6.45 6.99 8.69
CA THR A 181 5.55 6.51 7.62
C THR A 181 4.97 7.71 6.87
N GLY A 182 4.99 7.62 5.54
CA GLY A 182 4.33 8.55 4.63
C GLY A 182 3.25 7.87 3.81
N ARG A 183 2.35 8.69 3.27
CA ARG A 183 1.33 8.31 2.30
C ARG A 183 1.35 9.26 1.12
N LEU A 184 1.24 8.71 -0.09
CA LEU A 184 1.07 9.47 -1.33
C LEU A 184 -0.20 9.01 -2.03
N VAL A 185 -1.03 9.98 -2.42
CA VAL A 185 -2.27 9.72 -3.16
C VAL A 185 -2.27 10.58 -4.42
N VAL A 186 -2.50 9.95 -5.57
CA VAL A 186 -2.58 10.60 -6.89
C VAL A 186 -3.64 9.91 -7.73
N GLY A 187 -4.46 10.65 -8.47
CA GLY A 187 -5.56 10.13 -9.27
C GLY A 187 -6.30 11.25 -9.95
#